data_AF-A0A101I8Q5-F1
#
_entry.id   AF-A0A101I8Q5-F1
#
_cell.length_a   1.000
_cell.length_b   1.000
_cell.length_c   1.000
_cell.angle_alpha   90.00
_cell.angle_beta   90.00
_cell.angle_gamma   90.00
#
_symmetry.space_group_name_H-M   'P 1'
#
loop_
_entity.id
_entity.type
_entity.pdbx_description
1 polymer ?
#
loop_
_entity_poly.entity_id
_entity_poly.type
_entity_poly.pdbx_seq_one_letter_code
_entity_poly.pdbx_strand_id
1 'polypeptide(L)'
;MIVLAIIALLISSGVALIIQYRGLSSKLEVVTNLQSAKMLVEGLVRNSLSQENINDLIAALSQYPGFEDVEASLTAVTDTTNGKVFTIKLADRRIGREEEFYVYRFDPFKE
;
A
#
# COMPACT_ATOMS: atom_id res chain seq x y z
N MET A 1 25.78 -43.78 12.66
CA MET A 1 24.79 -43.40 11.62
C MET A 1 23.59 -42.62 12.19
N ILE A 2 23.03 -42.99 13.35
CA ILE A 2 21.84 -42.34 13.93
C ILE A 2 22.04 -40.83 14.22
N VAL A 3 23.19 -40.44 14.78
CA VAL A 3 23.50 -39.04 15.11
C VAL A 3 23.50 -38.14 13.86
N LEU A 4 24.03 -38.64 12.73
CA LEU A 4 24.08 -37.89 11.47
C LEU A 4 22.68 -37.67 10.89
N ALA A 5 21.78 -38.66 11.03
CA ALA A 5 20.39 -38.55 10.60
C ALA A 5 19.59 -37.54 11.44
N ILE A 6 19.83 -37.50 12.76
CA ILE A 6 19.19 -36.53 13.67
C ILE A 6 19.63 -35.10 13.34
N ILE A 7 20.93 -34.90 13.09
CA ILE A 7 21.48 -33.58 12.70
C ILE A 7 20.90 -33.13 11.35
N ALA A 8 20.82 -34.02 10.35
CA ALA A 8 20.23 -33.71 9.05
C ALA A 8 18.74 -33.31 9.17
N LEU A 9 17.99 -34.00 10.04
CA LEU A 9 16.57 -33.70 10.28
C LEU A 9 16.40 -32.34 10.95
N LEU A 10 17.21 -32.02 11.97
CA LEU A 10 17.22 -30.71 12.63
C LEU A 10 17.55 -29.58 11.66
N ILE A 11 18.58 -29.74 10.83
CA ILE A 11 18.95 -28.74 9.81
C ILE A 11 17.81 -28.53 8.81
N SER A 12 17.19 -29.61 8.31
CA SER A 12 16.08 -29.50 7.36
C SER A 12 14.86 -28.76 7.94
N SER A 13 14.52 -29.02 9.21
CA SER A 13 13.43 -28.32 9.91
C SER A 13 13.76 -26.86 10.18
N GLY A 14 15.01 -26.53 10.53
CA GLY A 14 15.46 -25.16 10.76
C GLY A 14 15.43 -24.32 9.49
N VAL A 15 15.85 -24.88 8.35
CA VAL A 15 15.80 -24.20 7.05
C VAL A 15 14.35 -23.91 6.63
N ALA A 16 13.43 -24.86 6.82
CA ALA A 16 12.01 -24.66 6.51
C ALA A 16 11.39 -23.52 7.35
N LEU A 17 11.73 -23.45 8.64
CA LEU A 17 11.30 -22.37 9.54
C LEU A 17 11.83 -21.00 9.11
N ILE A 18 13.12 -20.92 8.74
CA ILE A 18 13.73 -19.67 8.27
C ILE A 18 13.07 -19.19 6.97
N ILE A 19 12.79 -20.09 6.02
CA ILE A 19 12.09 -19.75 4.77
C ILE A 19 10.69 -19.21 5.06
N GLN A 20 9.94 -19.88 5.94
CA GLN A 20 8.60 -19.43 6.34
C GLN A 20 8.64 -18.07 7.03
N TYR A 21 9.60 -17.84 7.93
CA TYR A 21 9.75 -16.57 8.64
C TYR A 21 10.11 -15.42 7.69
N ARG A 22 10.99 -15.67 6.72
CA ARG A 22 11.31 -14.68 5.65
C ARG A 22 10.09 -14.41 4.77
N GLY A 23 9.30 -15.43 4.46
CA GLY A 23 8.04 -15.29 3.72
C GLY A 23 6.98 -14.48 4.47
N LEU A 24 6.88 -14.66 5.79
CA LEU A 24 5.97 -13.88 6.66
C LEU A 24 6.47 -12.44 6.83
N SER A 25 7.76 -12.24 7.09
CA SER A 25 8.35 -10.91 7.26
C SER A 25 8.21 -10.05 6.02
N SER A 26 8.49 -10.60 4.83
CA SER A 26 8.30 -9.89 3.56
C SER A 26 6.83 -9.56 3.29
N LYS A 27 5.90 -10.47 3.61
CA LYS A 27 4.46 -10.18 3.52
C LYS A 27 4.01 -9.07 4.47
N LEU A 28 4.53 -9.05 5.70
CA LEU A 28 4.23 -8.02 6.69
C LEU A 28 4.74 -6.65 6.24
N GLU A 29 6.00 -6.58 5.80
CA GLU A 29 6.61 -5.36 5.26
C GLU A 29 5.78 -4.77 4.12
N VAL A 30 5.30 -5.63 3.22
CA VAL A 30 4.49 -5.19 2.07
C VAL A 30 3.08 -4.75 2.48
N VAL A 31 2.42 -5.45 3.41
CA VAL A 31 1.10 -5.03 3.92
C VAL A 31 1.20 -3.72 4.70
N THR A 32 2.25 -3.52 5.49
CA THR A 32 2.48 -2.26 6.19
C THR A 32 2.78 -1.12 5.22
N ASN A 33 3.49 -1.40 4.11
CA ASN A 33 3.77 -0.40 3.08
C ASN A 33 2.48 0.02 2.37
N LEU A 34 1.64 -0.91 1.91
CA LEU A 34 0.40 -0.54 1.20
C LEU A 34 -0.57 0.24 2.09
N GLN A 35 -0.69 -0.15 3.36
CA GLN A 35 -1.51 0.56 4.33
C GLN A 35 -0.96 1.96 4.64
N SER A 36 0.36 2.11 4.74
CA SER A 36 1.01 3.41 4.96
C SER A 36 0.84 4.32 3.74
N ALA A 37 0.99 3.77 2.53
CA ALA A 37 0.74 4.47 1.28
C ALA A 37 -0.71 4.99 1.21
N LYS A 38 -1.68 4.15 1.59
CA LYS A 38 -3.09 4.55 1.69
C LYS A 38 -3.29 5.73 2.64
N MET A 39 -2.72 5.69 3.84
CA MET A 39 -2.83 6.79 4.80
C MET A 39 -2.22 8.09 4.28
N LEU A 40 -1.06 8.01 3.60
CA LEU A 40 -0.42 9.19 2.99
C LEU A 40 -1.30 9.78 1.90
N VAL A 41 -1.81 8.95 0.98
CA VAL A 41 -2.67 9.40 -0.10
C VAL A 41 -3.99 9.99 0.42
N GLU A 42 -4.60 9.38 1.43
CA GLU A 42 -5.76 9.94 2.12
C GLU A 42 -5.46 11.34 2.69
N GLY A 43 -4.29 11.51 3.32
CA GLY A 43 -3.82 12.80 3.83
C GLY A 43 -3.61 13.84 2.73
N LEU A 44 -2.98 13.46 1.61
CA LEU A 44 -2.74 14.36 0.48
C LEU A 44 -4.06 14.82 -0.16
N VAL A 45 -4.99 13.90 -0.39
CA VAL A 45 -6.29 14.20 -1.01
C VAL A 45 -7.14 15.11 -0.11
N ARG A 46 -7.18 14.82 1.20
CA ARG A 46 -7.93 15.65 2.17
C ARG A 46 -7.35 17.06 2.32
N ASN A 47 -6.02 17.21 2.23
CA ASN A 47 -5.35 18.51 2.39
C ASN A 47 -5.14 19.28 1.07
N SER A 48 -5.43 18.66 -0.08
CA SER A 48 -5.30 19.34 -1.38
C SER A 48 -6.22 20.57 -1.46
N LEU A 49 -5.67 21.72 -1.85
CA LEU A 49 -6.44 22.95 -1.99
C LEU A 49 -7.26 22.94 -3.30
N SER A 50 -6.68 22.45 -4.40
CA SER A 50 -7.31 22.37 -5.72
C SER A 50 -7.45 20.93 -6.22
N GLN A 51 -8.49 20.66 -7.04
CA GLN A 51 -8.69 19.35 -7.66
C GLN A 51 -7.70 19.05 -8.78
N GLU A 52 -7.26 20.08 -9.53
CA GLU A 52 -6.34 19.93 -10.66
C GLU A 52 -5.02 19.25 -10.27
N ASN A 53 -4.61 19.35 -9.01
CA ASN A 53 -3.33 18.83 -8.54
C ASN A 53 -3.43 17.45 -7.88
N ILE A 54 -4.61 16.85 -7.72
CA ILE A 54 -4.74 15.60 -6.94
C ILE A 54 -4.01 14.45 -7.65
N ASN A 55 -4.09 14.36 -8.98
CA ASN A 55 -3.36 13.34 -9.74
C ASN A 55 -1.84 13.47 -9.57
N ASP A 56 -1.31 14.69 -9.65
CA ASP A 56 0.12 14.94 -9.48
C ASP A 56 0.57 14.69 -8.03
N LEU A 57 -0.28 15.05 -7.06
CA LEU A 57 -0.04 14.82 -5.63
C LEU A 57 0.03 13.34 -5.30
N ILE A 58 -0.91 12.53 -5.79
CA ILE A 58 -0.89 11.09 -5.53
C ILE A 58 0.21 10.39 -6.34
N ALA A 59 0.53 10.87 -7.55
CA ALA A 59 1.64 10.36 -8.35
C ALA A 59 3.00 10.61 -7.67
N ALA A 60 3.13 11.69 -6.89
CA ALA A 60 4.32 11.95 -6.09
C ALA A 60 4.56 10.92 -4.97
N LEU A 61 3.61 10.02 -4.67
CA LEU A 61 3.79 8.94 -3.71
C LEU A 61 5.04 8.10 -4.00
N SER A 62 5.33 7.81 -5.27
CA SER A 62 6.49 7.02 -5.66
C SER A 62 7.84 7.73 -5.44
N GLN A 63 7.81 9.02 -5.10
CA GLN A 63 9.02 9.80 -4.77
C GLN A 63 9.40 9.69 -3.28
N TYR A 64 8.52 9.13 -2.45
CA TYR A 64 8.79 8.96 -1.02
C TYR A 64 9.60 7.68 -0.77
N PRO A 65 10.63 7.73 0.10
CA PRO A 65 11.43 6.55 0.45
C PRO A 65 10.56 5.41 0.97
N GLY A 66 10.70 4.22 0.38
CA GLY A 66 9.93 3.01 0.72
C GLY A 66 8.65 2.79 -0.09
N PHE A 67 8.28 3.73 -0.96
CA PHE A 67 7.10 3.67 -1.84
C PHE A 67 7.46 3.71 -3.33
N GLU A 68 8.73 3.52 -3.68
CA GLU A 68 9.22 3.64 -5.06
C GLU A 68 8.50 2.70 -6.04
N ASP A 69 8.09 1.53 -5.55
CA ASP A 69 7.36 0.52 -6.32
C ASP A 69 5.82 0.59 -6.16
N VAL A 70 5.31 1.60 -5.43
CA VAL A 70 3.89 1.79 -5.18
C VAL A 70 3.36 2.93 -6.06
N GLU A 71 2.40 2.62 -6.91
CA GLU A 71 1.75 3.57 -7.80
C GLU A 71 0.35 3.89 -7.31
N ALA A 72 0.04 5.18 -7.19
CA ALA A 72 -1.31 5.65 -6.92
C ALA A 72 -1.91 6.27 -8.18
N SER A 73 -3.17 5.94 -8.45
CA SER A 73 -3.92 6.49 -9.59
C SER A 73 -5.35 6.82 -9.18
N LEU A 74 -5.88 7.93 -9.68
CA LEU A 74 -7.26 8.32 -9.47
C LEU A 74 -8.14 7.62 -10.52
N THR A 75 -9.06 6.77 -10.06
CA THR A 75 -9.98 6.04 -10.93
C THR A 75 -11.21 6.87 -11.24
N ALA A 76 -11.78 7.52 -10.22
CA ALA A 76 -13.03 8.26 -10.36
C ALA A 76 -13.16 9.38 -9.33
N VAL A 77 -13.94 10.40 -9.70
CA VAL A 77 -14.38 11.46 -8.79
C VAL A 77 -15.89 11.52 -8.84
N THR A 78 -16.53 11.33 -7.69
CA THR A 78 -17.99 11.42 -7.55
C THR A 78 -18.34 12.64 -6.71
N ASP A 79 -19.14 13.53 -7.27
CA ASP A 79 -19.71 14.65 -6.53
C ASP A 79 -20.81 14.16 -5.58
N THR A 80 -20.75 14.58 -4.32
CA THR A 80 -21.81 14.36 -3.33
C THR A 80 -22.45 15.70 -2.94
N THR A 81 -23.53 15.63 -2.17
CA THR A 81 -24.26 16.80 -1.64
C THR A 81 -23.35 17.74 -0.85
N ASN A 82 -22.38 17.20 -0.10
CA ASN A 82 -21.58 17.96 0.85
C ASN A 82 -20.08 17.98 0.50
N GLY A 83 -19.69 17.48 -0.67
CA GLY A 83 -18.28 17.30 -0.99
C GLY A 83 -18.04 16.39 -2.19
N LYS A 84 -16.90 15.71 -2.19
CA LYS A 84 -16.47 14.83 -3.28
C LYS A 84 -15.87 13.54 -2.74
N VAL A 85 -16.12 12.44 -3.42
CA VAL A 85 -15.50 11.14 -3.17
C VAL A 85 -14.50 10.87 -4.28
N PHE A 86 -13.24 10.69 -3.90
CA PHE A 86 -12.16 10.30 -4.79
C PHE A 86 -11.95 8.79 -4.66
N THR A 87 -12.06 8.08 -5.77
CA THR A 87 -11.77 6.65 -5.84
C THR A 87 -10.36 6.49 -6.34
N ILE A 88 -9.50 5.88 -5.52
CA ILE A 88 -8.06 5.79 -5.77
C ILE A 88 -7.65 4.33 -5.76
N LYS A 89 -6.84 3.96 -6.75
CA LYS A 89 -6.22 2.66 -6.88
C LYS A 89 -4.74 2.76 -6.53
N LEU A 90 -4.29 1.94 -5.59
CA LEU A 90 -2.89 1.69 -5.27
C LEU A 90 -2.46 0.36 -5.87
N ALA A 91 -1.32 0.35 -6.54
CA ALA A 91 -0.70 -0.86 -7.08
C ALA A 91 0.74 -0.98 -6.58
N ASP A 92 1.09 -2.09 -5.93
CA ASP A 92 2.49 -2.41 -5.58
C ASP A 92 3.07 -3.36 -6.64
N ARG A 93 4.02 -2.84 -7.42
CA ARG A 93 4.65 -3.57 -8.53
C ARG A 93 5.51 -4.75 -8.08
N ARG A 94 5.98 -4.78 -6.82
CA ARG A 94 6.82 -5.87 -6.31
C ARG A 94 6.05 -7.17 -6.17
N ILE A 95 4.77 -7.08 -5.82
CA ILE A 95 3.92 -8.23 -5.52
C ILE A 95 2.69 -8.34 -6.44
N GLY A 96 2.47 -7.38 -7.33
CA GLY A 96 1.33 -7.36 -8.24
C GLY A 96 -0.02 -7.23 -7.51
N ARG A 97 -0.02 -6.61 -6.32
CA ARG A 97 -1.24 -6.39 -5.53
C ARG A 97 -1.79 -5.02 -5.84
N GLU A 98 -3.11 -4.98 -6.03
CA GLU A 98 -3.86 -3.76 -6.25
C GLU A 98 -4.92 -3.61 -5.16
N GLU A 99 -5.10 -2.40 -4.66
CA GLU A 99 -6.17 -2.05 -3.74
C GLU A 99 -6.85 -0.76 -4.17
N GLU A 100 -8.18 -0.78 -4.15
CA GLU A 100 -9.00 0.40 -4.41
C GLU A 100 -9.65 0.87 -3.10
N PHE A 101 -9.67 2.18 -2.90
CA PHE A 101 -10.28 2.79 -1.73
C PHE A 101 -10.86 4.16 -2.04
N TYR A 102 -11.72 4.63 -1.13
CA TYR A 102 -12.48 5.86 -1.30
C TYR A 102 -12.03 6.90 -0.28
N VAL A 103 -11.75 8.10 -0.76
CA VAL A 103 -11.41 9.26 0.08
C VAL A 103 -12.48 10.30 -0.04
N TYR A 104 -13.19 10.55 1.06
CA TYR A 104 -14.16 11.63 1.14
C TYR A 104 -13.49 12.95 1.52
N ARG A 105 -13.72 13.98 0.72
CA ARG A 105 -13.36 15.36 1.00
C ARG A 105 -14.64 16.19 1.14
N PHE A 106 -14.83 16.76 2.32
CA PHE A 106 -15.88 17.73 2.56
C PHE A 106 -15.53 19.06 1.89
N ASP A 107 -16.53 19.69 1.27
CA ASP A 107 -16.40 21.02 0.68
C ASP A 107 -17.44 21.95 1.33
N PRO A 108 -17.03 22.84 2.25
CA PRO A 108 -17.95 23.72 2.98
C PRO A 108 -18.61 24.79 2.09
N PHE A 109 -18.11 25.00 0.87
CA PHE A 109 -18.59 26.03 -0.04
C PHE A 109 -19.46 25.45 -1.17
N LYS A 110 -19.78 24.15 -1.09
CA LYS A 110 -20.62 23.47 -2.07
C LYS A 110 -22.09 23.75 -1.77
N GLU A 111 -22.75 24.48 -2.67
CA GLU A 111 -24.20 24.77 -2.64
C GLU A 111 -25.05 23.60 -3.16
#